data_AF-D8GQZ2-F1
#
_entry.id   AF-D8GQZ2-F1
#
_cell.length_a   1.000
_cell.length_b   1.000
_cell.length_c   1.000
_cell.angle_alpha   90.00
_cell.angle_beta   90.00
_cell.angle_gamma   90.00
#
_symmetry.space_group_name_H-M   'P 1'
#
loop_
_entity.id
_entity.type
_entity.pdbx_description
1 polymer ?
#
loop_
_entity_poly.entity_id
_entity_poly.type
_entity_poly.pdbx_seq_one_letter_code
_entity_poly.pdbx_strand_id
1 'polypeptide(L)' 'MKQNNKLKLLRTSNNITQKYLANMLHMSISCYSRKELGLRNFTIKEAGEIASFFNTTIEKIFLE' A
#
# COMPACT_ATOMS: atom_id res chain seq x y z
N MET A 1 5.54 -2.46 -16.73
CA MET A 1 4.76 -1.94 -15.59
C MET A 1 5.46 -2.39 -14.32
N LYS A 2 6.08 -1.49 -13.56
CA LYS A 2 6.82 -1.82 -12.34
C LYS A 2 5.76 -2.17 -11.27
N GLN A 3 5.59 -3.45 -10.97
CA GLN A 3 4.72 -3.89 -9.88
C GLN A 3 5.22 -3.24 -8.57
N ASN A 4 4.34 -2.69 -7.73
CA ASN A 4 4.66 -2.33 -6.34
C ASN A 4 4.83 -3.60 -5.50
N ASN A 5 5.78 -4.45 -5.89
CA ASN A 5 6.04 -5.73 -5.28
C ASN A 5 6.40 -5.58 -3.81
N LYS A 6 7.03 -4.48 -3.42
CA LYS A 6 7.45 -4.23 -2.04
C LYS A 6 6.26 -4.03 -1.10
N LEU A 7 5.29 -3.20 -1.46
CA LEU A 7 4.06 -3.04 -0.66
C LEU A 7 3.29 -4.35 -0.56
N LYS A 8 3.14 -5.07 -1.67
CA LYS A 8 2.46 -6.37 -1.67
C LYS A 8 3.18 -7.38 -0.77
N LEU A 9 4.50 -7.49 -0.89
CA LEU A 9 5.34 -8.37 -0.07
C LEU A 9 5.22 -8.02 1.41
N LEU A 10 5.37 -6.74 1.77
CA LEU A 10 5.23 -6.22 3.13
C LEU A 10 3.85 -6.53 3.72
N ARG A 11 2.80 -6.32 2.92
CA ARG A 11 1.43 -6.65 3.32
C ARG A 11 1.27 -8.15 3.59
N THR A 12 1.74 -9.00 2.67
CA THR A 12 1.60 -10.45 2.81
C THR A 12 2.48 -11.04 3.91
N SER A 13 3.69 -10.50 4.14
CA SER A 13 4.57 -10.96 5.22
C SER A 13 4.01 -10.64 6.61
N ASN A 14 3.16 -9.62 6.71
CA ASN A 14 2.44 -9.26 7.93
C ASN A 14 1.04 -9.88 8.01
N ASN A 15 0.68 -10.81 7.12
CA ASN A 15 -0.66 -11.44 7.05
C ASN A 15 -1.82 -10.44 6.92
N ILE A 16 -1.58 -9.29 6.30
CA ILE A 16 -2.59 -8.25 6.11
C ILE A 16 -3.32 -8.47 4.78
N THR A 17 -4.64 -8.32 4.80
CA THR A 17 -5.45 -8.42 3.56
C THR A 17 -5.53 -7.08 2.85
N GLN A 18 -5.77 -7.07 1.53
CA GLN A 18 -6.06 -5.83 0.79
C GLN A 18 -7.29 -5.11 1.36
N LYS A 19 -8.29 -5.87 1.84
CA LYS A 19 -9.50 -5.32 2.47
C LYS A 19 -9.18 -4.53 3.74
N TYR A 20 -8.26 -5.04 4.56
CA TYR A 20 -7.85 -4.37 5.78
C TYR A 20 -7.23 -2.99 5.49
N LEU A 21 -6.24 -2.92 4.59
CA LEU A 21 -5.62 -1.65 4.23
C LEU A 21 -6.58 -0.71 3.49
N ALA A 22 -7.47 -1.25 2.64
CA ALA A 22 -8.50 -0.45 2.00
C ALA A 22 -9.42 0.22 3.03
N ASN A 23 -9.86 -0.52 4.05
CA ASN A 23 -10.70 0.02 5.12
C ASN A 23 -9.95 1.08 5.94
N MET A 24 -8.69 0.82 6.26
CA MET A 24 -7.83 1.76 7.01
C MET A 24 -7.60 3.07 6.25
N LEU A 25 -7.46 3.01 4.92
CA LEU A 25 -7.33 4.18 4.06
C LEU A 25 -8.68 4.76 3.60
N HIS A 26 -9.80 4.30 4.18
CA HIS A 26 -11.14 4.75 3.85
C HIS A 26 -11.49 4.68 2.35
N MET A 27 -11.07 3.61 1.67
CA MET A 27 -11.33 3.39 0.25
C MET A 27 -11.89 2.00 -0.04
N SER A 28 -12.43 1.82 -1.25
CA SER A 28 -12.87 0.49 -1.69
C SER A 28 -11.69 -0.45 -1.94
N ILE A 29 -11.92 -1.75 -1.76
CA ILE A 29 -10.92 -2.80 -2.03
C ILE A 29 -10.42 -2.73 -3.48
N SER A 30 -11.31 -2.44 -4.44
CA SER A 30 -10.96 -2.31 -5.85
C SER A 30 -10.13 -1.05 -6.15
N CYS A 31 -10.29 0.02 -5.38
CA CYS A 31 -9.42 1.20 -5.45
C CYS A 31 -8.01 0.85 -4.95
N TYR A 32 -7.92 0.26 -3.76
CA TYR A 32 -6.66 -0.17 -3.17
C TYR A 32 -5.93 -1.17 -4.07
N SER A 33 -6.62 -2.19 -4.58
CA SER A 33 -6.02 -3.22 -5.43
C SER A 33 -5.42 -2.63 -6.71
N ARG A 34 -6.12 -1.70 -7.38
CA ARG A 34 -5.56 -0.99 -8.54
C ARG A 34 -4.33 -0.15 -8.17
N LYS A 35 -4.31 0.45 -6.98
CA LYS A 35 -3.14 1.19 -6.50
C LYS A 35 -1.95 0.27 -6.17
N GLU A 36 -2.18 -0.85 -5.47
CA GLU A 36 -1.17 -1.87 -5.17
C GLU A 36 -0.61 -2.52 -6.45
N LEU A 37 -1.42 -2.68 -7.49
CA LEU A 37 -0.97 -3.15 -8.81
C LEU A 37 -0.17 -2.10 -9.60
N GLY A 38 -0.11 -0.85 -9.14
CA GLY A 38 0.56 0.26 -9.83
C GLY A 38 -0.26 0.84 -10.99
N LEU A 39 -1.54 0.50 -11.12
CA LEU A 39 -2.45 1.10 -12.11
C LEU A 39 -2.87 2.51 -11.71
N ARG A 40 -2.75 2.85 -10.43
CA ARG A 40 -2.97 4.19 -9.88
C ARG A 40 -1.96 4.47 -8.76
N ASN A 41 -1.50 5.70 -8.66
CA ASN A 41 -0.58 6.06 -7.58
C ASN A 41 -1.32 6.22 -6.24
N PHE A 42 -0.63 5.89 -5.15
CA PHE A 42 -1.02 6.35 -3.83
C PHE A 42 -0.74 7.85 -3.73
N THR A 43 -1.59 8.57 -3.00
CA THR A 43 -1.29 9.96 -2.62
C THR A 43 -0.21 9.98 -1.54
N ILE A 44 0.44 11.13 -1.33
CA ILE A 44 1.44 11.28 -0.25
C ILE A 44 0.81 10.96 1.11
N LYS A 45 -0.43 11.38 1.33
CA LYS A 45 -1.18 11.10 2.57
C LYS A 45 -1.38 9.59 2.77
N GLU A 46 -1.92 8.90 1.77
CA GLU A 46 -2.15 7.45 1.84
C GLU A 46 -0.83 6.68 2.02
N ALA A 47 0.23 7.09 1.33
CA ALA A 47 1.55 6.50 1.48
C ALA A 47 2.10 6.68 2.91
N GLY A 48 1.90 7.86 3.50
CA GLY A 48 2.26 8.14 4.90
C GLY A 48 1.49 7.31 5.92
N GLU A 49 0.19 7.11 5.70
CA GLU A 49 -0.64 6.23 6.55
C GLU A 49 -0.17 4.77 6.48
N ILE A 50 0.13 4.26 5.27
CA ILE A 50 0.70 2.92 5.08
C ILE A 50 2.07 2.79 5.78
N ALA A 51 2.95 3.78 5.57
CA ALA A 51 4.29 3.78 6.17
C ALA A 51 4.21 3.77 7.71
N SER A 52 3.32 4.59 8.28
CA SER A 52 3.09 4.67 9.72
C SER A 52 2.58 3.34 10.28
N PHE A 53 1.66 2.68 9.59
CA PHE A 53 1.12 1.38 10.00
C PHE A 53 2.17 0.26 10.02
N PHE A 54 3.06 0.24 9.05
CA PHE A 54 4.16 -0.73 9.01
C PHE A 54 5.41 -0.27 9.79
N ASN A 55 5.31 0.82 10.54
CA ASN A 55 6.41 1.43 11.30
C ASN A 55 7.68 1.61 10.45
N THR A 56 7.51 2.17 9.25
CA THR A 56 8.57 2.37 8.26
C THR A 56 8.40 3.70 7.52
N THR A 57 9.16 3.93 6.45
CA THR A 57 9.13 5.18 5.67
C THR A 57 8.52 4.98 4.28
N ILE A 58 8.04 6.08 3.69
CA ILE A 58 7.46 6.08 2.34
C ILE A 58 8.51 5.63 1.32
N GLU A 59 9.74 6.10 1.48
CA GLU A 59 10.89 5.80 0.64
C GLU A 59 11.13 4.28 0.57
N LYS A 60 11.12 3.63 1.74
CA LYS A 60 11.35 2.18 1.84
C LYS A 60 10.24 1.37 1.17
N ILE A 61 9.03 1.90 1.05
CA ILE A 61 7.91 1.16 0.43
C ILE A 61 7.80 1.46 -1.07
N PHE A 62 7.97 2.72 -1.48
CA PHE A 62 7.55 3.21 -2.80
C PHE A 62 8.68 3.77 -3.67
N LEU A 63 9.89 4.02 -3.14
CA LEU A 63 10.99 4.66 -3.89
C LEU A 63 12.22 3.76 -4.06
N GLU A 64 12.45 2.82 -3.14
CA GLU A 64 13.51 1.79 -3.20
C GLU A 64 13.03 0.46 -3.79
#